data_AF-A0A9E1VME8-F1
#
_entry.id   AF-A0A9E1VME8-F1
#
_cell.length_a   1.000
_cell.length_b   1.000
_cell.length_c   1.000
_cell.angle_alpha   90.00
_cell.angle_beta   90.00
_cell.angle_gamma   90.00
#
_symmetry.space_group_name_H-M   'P 1'
#
loop_
_entity.id
_entity.type
_entity.pdbx_description
1 polymer ?
#
loop_
_entity_poly.entity_id
_entity_poly.type
_entity_poly.pdbx_seq_one_letter_code
_entity_poly.pdbx_strand_id
1 'polypeptide(L)' 'ELTTDVDDYIKFYNHRRFHQTLDYKKPMNVYQESIKLNQNKKKTS' A
#
# COMPACT_ATOMS: atom_id res chain seq x y z
N GLU A 1 -6.64 9.36 19.11
CA GLU A 1 -5.72 10.29 18.41
C GLU A 1 -4.73 9.52 17.55
N LEU A 2 -3.81 8.71 18.10
CA LEU A 2 -2.79 8.00 17.30
C LEU A 2 -3.33 7.15 16.13
N THR A 3 -4.41 6.40 16.33
CA THR A 3 -5.00 5.56 15.28
C THR A 3 -5.61 6.39 14.14
N THR A 4 -6.24 7.51 14.48
CA THR A 4 -6.85 8.44 13.53
C THR A 4 -5.78 9.12 12.67
N ASP A 5 -4.67 9.53 13.29
CA ASP A 5 -3.55 10.16 12.58
C ASP A 5 -2.91 9.21 11.55
N VAL A 6 -2.79 7.93 11.91
CA VAL A 6 -2.28 6.90 11.00
C VAL A 6 -3.25 6.67 9.82
N ASP A 7 -4.55 6.62 10.09
CA ASP A 7 -5.57 6.45 9.04
C ASP A 7 -5.55 7.60 8.02
N ASP A 8 -5.42 8.83 8.51
CA ASP A 8 -5.39 10.01 7.66
C ASP A 8 -4.07 10.10 6.86
N TYR A 9 -2.95 9.71 7.45
CA TYR A 9 -1.68 9.56 6.75
C TYR A 9 -1.76 8.57 5.58
N ILE A 10 -2.38 7.40 5.81
CA ILE A 10 -2.58 6.37 4.78
C ILE A 10 -3.48 6.89 3.66
N LYS A 11 -4.59 7.56 3.99
CA LYS A 11 -5.50 8.15 2.99
C LYS A 11 -4.82 9.21 2.13
N PHE A 12 -4.02 10.09 2.75
CA PHE A 12 -3.27 11.12 2.03
C PHE A 12 -2.32 10.51 1.00
N TYR A 13 -1.52 9.53 1.42
CA TYR A 13 -0.54 8.89 0.52
C TYR A 13 -1.22 8.12 -0.61
N ASN A 14 -2.30 7.39 -0.33
CA ASN A 14 -2.97 6.55 -1.33
C ASN A 14 -3.78 7.34 -2.38
N HIS A 15 -4.27 8.54 -2.02
CA HIS A 15 -5.25 9.26 -2.86
C HIS A 15 -4.88 10.70 -3.22
N ARG A 16 -4.17 11.43 -2.35
CA ARG A 16 -3.99 12.89 -2.51
C ARG A 16 -2.54 13.35 -2.68
N ARG A 17 -1.57 12.45 -2.58
CA ARG A 17 -0.15 12.80 -2.66
C ARG A 17 0.25 13.20 -4.08
N PHE A 18 0.99 14.30 -4.19
CA PHE A 18 1.36 14.98 -5.44
C PHE A 18 2.34 14.21 -6.34
N HIS A 19 2.91 13.09 -5.90
CA HIS A 19 3.92 12.31 -6.65
C HIS A 19 3.33 11.36 -7.69
N GLN A 20 2.09 11.58 -8.14
CA GLN A 20 1.49 10.81 -9.23
C GLN A 20 2.31 10.91 -10.52
N THR A 21 3.09 11.98 -10.72
CA THR A 21 3.98 12.19 -11.88
C THR A 21 5.25 11.34 -11.89
N LEU A 22 5.64 10.75 -10.76
CA LEU A 22 6.87 9.96 -10.62
C LEU A 22 6.66 8.44 -10.79
N ASP A 23 5.48 8.03 -11.25
CA ASP A 23 5.06 6.61 -11.37
C ASP A 23 5.29 5.79 -10.09
N TYR A 24 5.19 6.43 -8.93
CA TYR A 24 5.32 5.73 -7.65
C TYR A 24 4.11 4.82 -7.42
N LYS A 25 4.38 3.54 -7.19
CA LYS A 25 3.34 2.59 -6.76
C LYS A 25 2.72 3.06 -5.43
N LYS A 26 1.39 3.04 -5.36
CA LYS A 26 0.66 3.30 -4.12
C LYS A 26 1.07 2.27 -3.06
N PRO A 27 1.31 2.67 -1.79
CA PRO A 27 1.68 1.74 -0.73
C PRO A 27 0.72 0.55 -0.63
N MET A 28 -0.59 0.77 -0.75
CA MET A 28 -1.58 -0.31 -0.73
C MET A 28 -1.35 -1.35 -1.83
N ASN A 29 -0.98 -0.92 -3.04
CA ASN A 29 -0.69 -1.84 -4.15
C ASN A 29 0.55 -2.69 -3.83
N VAL A 30 1.59 -2.07 -3.25
CA VAL A 30 2.82 -2.79 -2.84
C VAL A 30 2.51 -3.87 -1.81
N TYR A 31 1.74 -3.55 -0.77
CA TYR A 31 1.33 -4.53 0.22
C TYR A 31 0.47 -5.64 -0.39
N GLN A 32 -0.51 -5.30 -1.23
CA GLN A 32 -1.36 -6.28 -1.89
C GLN A 32 -0.55 -7.24 -2.80
N GLU A 33 0.42 -6.72 -3.56
CA GLU A 33 1.36 -7.53 -4.36
C GLU A 33 2.14 -8.51 -3.47
N SER A 34 2.66 -8.03 -2.34
CA SER A 34 3.42 -8.86 -1.40
C SER A 34 2.58 -9.98 -0.76
N ILE A 35 1.32 -9.69 -0.40
CA ILE A 35 0.40 -10.70 0.14
C ILE A 35 0.13 -11.77 -0.91
N LYS A 36 -0.18 -11.38 -2.15
CA LYS A 36 -0.41 -12.32 -3.26
C LYS A 36 0.81 -13.20 -3.51
N LEU A 37 2.01 -12.62 -3.51
CA LEU A 37 3.27 -13.35 -3.66
C LEU A 37 3.43 -14.42 -2.58
N ASN A 38 3.16 -14.07 -1.32
CA ASN A 38 3.27 -15.00 -0.20
C ASN A 38 2.23 -16.13 -0.27
N GLN A 39 1.00 -15.82 -0.68
CA GLN A 39 -0.04 -16.84 -0.90
C GLN A 39 0.33 -17.80 -2.03
N ASN A 40 0.92 -17.29 -3.11
CA ASN A 40 1.38 -18.14 -4.22
C ASN A 40 2.53 -19.05 -3.78
N LYS A 41 3.52 -18.52 -3.04
CA LYS A 41 4.61 -19.33 -2.46
C LYS A 41 4.06 -20.46 -1.58
N LYS A 42 3.07 -20.16 -0.74
CA LYS A 42 2.43 -21.17 0.13
C LYS A 42 1.70 -22.26 -0.65
N LYS A 43 1.13 -21.95 -1.81
CA LYS A 43 0.42 -22.93 -2.66
C LYS A 43 1.37 -23.84 -3.46
N THR A 44 2.59 -23.38 -3.74
CA THR A 44 3.59 -24.12 -4.51
C THR A 44 4.55 -24.95 -3.64
N SER A 45 4.50 -24.78 -2.32
CA SER A 45 5.19 -25.62 -1.33
C SER A 45 4.26 -26.70 -0.80
#